data_AF-A0A4Y2DHJ0-F1
#
_entry.id   AF-A0A4Y2DHJ0-F1
#
_cell.length_a   1.000
_cell.length_b   1.000
_cell.length_c   1.000
_cell.angle_alpha   90.00
_cell.angle_beta   90.00
_cell.angle_gamma   90.00
#
_symmetry.space_group_name_H-M   'P 1'
#
loop_
_entity.id
_entity.type
_entity.pdbx_description
1 polymer ?
#
loop_
_entity_poly.entity_id
_entity_poly.type
_entity_poly.pdbx_seq_one_letter_code
_entity_poly.pdbx_strand_id
1 'polypeptide(L)'
;MAEADSSSPTKWEITEDDDESVFSQGDELADENECICSQTDDLIEEDESVSSQRDIEFCELYFKVIDKQLSRGDYEENIQQAEHHFAEIRSRANKWCRFKKKNDLEQVNLLKHSFYYRMLCIYCNATCISSAVAYHFGNFLNQNSKLLKKLLKKNVLRICSIGGGLPSDVVAFIKVVESSIYIKEDVHIHITVVDVDKKWKKPCTAILHTMDNFNKEKWKIDFITLDLSSQSISPKVASAIKEADFVSLLKFLNQLEDQDTEFKRHLFQNMHHLVSPGSVLFLMDHAAIEVMKVFQGYLGRLHGHKLLYEVACHLHTLQLTTVKRHYELYHKHLIGSGMCNTSFKLFCRAWIRTSETFLHTGNHLESFDPRIKKAEKSLEEKRAWQGQLRLLCRQLSNNKISKDMVSWRDCFVIEMENQGCSKKRIQRTLNAAEKDLVLRRIYAKQLMFASYQDFLEEAHEICDARKESDEALKDEKRKDFYEKERRANFEWKTYEICIKRLLRRLEQRRCTKATQTEAVWQD
;
A
#
# COMPACT_ATOMS: atom_id res chain seq x y z
N MET A 1 -20.28 44.89 45.55
CA MET A 1 -20.78 43.97 46.58
C MET A 1 -22.18 44.42 46.96
N ALA A 2 -23.09 43.47 47.20
CA ALA A 2 -24.55 43.56 47.34
C ALA A 2 -25.28 43.71 45.98
N GLU A 3 -25.88 42.64 45.42
CA GLU A 3 -27.25 42.09 45.69
C GLU A 3 -28.33 42.99 45.06
N ALA A 4 -29.44 42.55 44.48
CA ALA A 4 -30.14 41.30 44.15
C ALA A 4 -31.32 41.79 43.26
N ASP A 5 -31.61 41.23 42.08
CA ASP A 5 -32.49 40.08 41.85
C ASP A 5 -33.97 40.44 41.51
N SER A 6 -34.53 39.67 40.57
CA SER A 6 -35.95 39.47 40.24
C SER A 6 -36.81 40.59 39.58
N SER A 7 -37.29 40.32 38.36
CA SER A 7 -38.74 40.33 38.07
C SER A 7 -39.05 39.69 36.71
N SER A 8 -40.12 38.91 36.73
CA SER A 8 -40.63 37.93 35.77
C SER A 8 -41.62 38.53 34.73
N PRO A 9 -42.12 37.75 33.75
CA PRO A 9 -42.47 38.23 32.41
C PRO A 9 -43.94 38.58 32.22
N THR A 10 -44.21 39.52 31.30
CA THR A 10 -45.58 39.89 30.88
C THR A 10 -45.98 39.15 29.62
N LYS A 11 -47.04 38.34 29.80
CA LYS A 11 -47.86 37.64 28.81
C LYS A 11 -48.52 38.66 27.86
N TRP A 12 -48.47 38.42 26.55
CA TRP A 12 -49.36 39.06 25.57
C TRP A 12 -49.91 37.99 24.62
N GLU A 13 -51.20 37.72 24.79
CA GLU A 13 -52.10 37.03 23.86
C GLU A 13 -52.70 38.08 22.92
N ILE A 14 -52.58 37.91 21.60
CA ILE A 14 -53.39 38.56 20.53
C ILE A 14 -53.39 37.54 19.37
N THR A 15 -54.37 36.65 19.35
CA THR A 15 -55.55 36.60 18.46
C THR A 15 -55.24 36.32 16.98
N GLU A 16 -55.79 35.19 16.55
CA GLU A 16 -56.05 34.74 15.20
C GLU A 16 -56.86 35.80 14.43
N ASP A 17 -56.50 36.00 13.17
CA ASP A 17 -57.46 36.30 12.11
C ASP A 17 -56.92 35.72 10.80
N ASP A 18 -57.78 34.94 10.18
CA ASP A 18 -57.65 34.32 8.87
C ASP A 18 -57.44 35.36 7.77
N ASP A 19 -56.65 35.03 6.76
CA ASP A 19 -57.16 35.25 5.40
C ASP A 19 -56.47 34.38 4.35
N GLU A 20 -57.34 33.96 3.44
CA GLU A 20 -57.17 32.96 2.40
C GLU A 20 -56.13 33.34 1.34
N SER A 21 -55.61 32.30 0.67
CA SER A 21 -55.80 32.10 -0.78
C SER A 21 -54.53 31.68 -1.56
N VAL A 22 -54.65 30.47 -2.13
CA VAL A 22 -54.40 30.16 -3.55
C VAL A 22 -52.96 30.32 -4.07
N PHE A 23 -52.28 29.18 -4.27
CA PHE A 23 -51.80 28.68 -5.58
C PHE A 23 -50.84 27.50 -5.34
N SER A 24 -51.31 26.27 -5.59
CA SER A 24 -50.46 25.09 -5.73
C SER A 24 -50.55 24.57 -7.18
N GLN A 25 -49.58 24.96 -8.00
CA GLN A 25 -49.22 24.28 -9.23
C GLN A 25 -47.71 24.37 -9.43
N GLY A 26 -47.08 23.20 -9.60
CA GLY A 26 -45.71 23.05 -10.07
C GLY A 26 -44.74 22.56 -9.00
N ASP A 27 -44.54 21.23 -8.94
CA ASP A 27 -43.21 20.62 -9.07
C ASP A 27 -43.31 19.10 -8.84
N GLU A 28 -43.68 18.38 -9.90
CA GLU A 28 -43.16 17.03 -10.12
C GLU A 28 -41.71 17.20 -10.60
N LEU A 29 -40.73 16.96 -9.72
CA LEU A 29 -39.35 16.53 -10.00
C LEU A 29 -38.54 16.55 -8.69
N ALA A 30 -38.93 15.73 -7.72
CA ALA A 30 -38.14 15.48 -6.52
C ALA A 30 -38.41 14.06 -6.01
N ASP A 31 -38.01 13.05 -6.79
CA ASP A 31 -38.18 11.64 -6.41
C ASP A 31 -36.99 10.76 -6.85
N GLU A 32 -35.76 11.27 -6.68
CA GLU A 32 -34.53 10.44 -6.82
C GLU A 32 -33.56 10.56 -5.64
N ASN A 33 -33.97 11.12 -4.50
CA ASN A 33 -33.04 11.42 -3.40
C ASN A 33 -33.38 10.81 -2.03
N GLU A 34 -34.16 9.74 -1.97
CA GLU A 34 -34.33 8.95 -0.74
C GLU A 34 -34.30 7.44 -1.01
N CYS A 35 -33.09 6.89 -1.18
CA CYS A 35 -32.81 5.51 -0.78
C CYS A 35 -31.29 5.25 -0.67
N ILE A 36 -30.58 6.02 0.16
CA ILE A 36 -29.18 5.72 0.52
C ILE A 36 -29.04 5.85 2.03
N CYS A 37 -29.59 4.91 2.78
CA CYS A 37 -29.24 4.69 4.19
C CYS A 37 -29.76 3.33 4.65
N SER A 38 -28.97 2.27 4.45
CA SER A 38 -28.99 0.99 5.21
C SER A 38 -28.22 -0.16 4.55
N GLN A 39 -27.30 0.09 3.62
CA GLN A 39 -26.24 -0.88 3.32
C GLN A 39 -25.01 -0.54 4.15
N THR A 40 -25.06 -0.91 5.42
CA THR A 40 -23.86 -1.12 6.21
C THR A 40 -23.00 -2.15 5.48
N ASP A 41 -21.75 -1.78 5.28
CA ASP A 41 -20.72 -2.50 4.57
C ASP A 41 -20.53 -3.92 5.11
N ASP A 42 -21.07 -4.92 4.39
CA ASP A 42 -20.49 -6.25 4.37
C ASP A 42 -19.12 -6.12 3.69
N LEU A 43 -18.09 -5.81 4.48
CA LEU A 43 -16.72 -6.11 4.09
C LEU A 43 -16.68 -7.62 3.90
N ILE A 44 -16.84 -8.07 2.66
CA ILE A 44 -16.60 -9.47 2.28
C ILE A 44 -15.11 -9.71 2.52
N GLU A 45 -14.77 -10.15 3.73
CA GLU A 45 -13.51 -10.84 3.97
C GLU A 45 -13.46 -11.97 2.96
N GLU A 46 -12.38 -12.05 2.17
CA GLU A 46 -12.20 -13.17 1.26
C GLU A 46 -12.32 -14.46 2.07
N ASP A 47 -13.31 -15.29 1.73
CA ASP A 47 -13.47 -16.61 2.32
C ASP A 47 -12.11 -17.33 2.26
N GLU A 48 -11.62 -17.78 3.43
CA GLU A 48 -10.32 -18.43 3.57
C GLU A 48 -10.17 -19.61 2.60
N SER A 49 -11.28 -20.26 2.22
CA SER A 49 -11.31 -21.36 1.24
C SER A 49 -10.98 -20.90 -0.19
N VAL A 50 -11.47 -19.74 -0.62
CA VAL A 50 -11.19 -19.15 -1.94
C VAL A 50 -9.73 -18.72 -2.03
N SER A 51 -9.20 -18.14 -0.94
CA SER A 51 -7.78 -17.78 -0.82
C SER A 51 -6.87 -19.01 -0.93
N SER A 52 -7.24 -20.10 -0.24
CA SER A 52 -6.50 -21.38 -0.27
C SER A 52 -6.42 -21.97 -1.68
N GLN A 53 -7.55 -22.02 -2.38
CA GLN A 53 -7.63 -22.61 -3.71
C GLN A 53 -6.80 -21.82 -4.73
N ARG A 54 -6.88 -20.48 -4.67
CA ARG A 54 -6.07 -19.58 -5.52
C ARG A 54 -4.57 -19.79 -5.30
N ASP A 55 -4.15 -19.96 -4.06
CA ASP A 55 -2.76 -20.22 -3.70
C ASP A 55 -2.23 -21.57 -4.22
N ILE A 56 -3.09 -22.60 -4.21
CA ILE A 56 -2.81 -23.90 -4.83
C ILE A 56 -2.65 -23.74 -6.35
N GLU A 57 -3.53 -22.99 -7.01
CA GLU A 57 -3.40 -22.70 -8.44
C GLU A 57 -2.08 -21.99 -8.77
N PHE A 58 -1.64 -21.03 -7.95
CA PHE A 58 -0.33 -20.41 -8.12
C PHE A 58 0.81 -21.44 -8.04
N CYS A 59 0.77 -22.36 -7.07
CA CYS A 59 1.77 -23.43 -6.97
C CYS A 59 1.84 -24.28 -8.24
N GLU A 60 0.69 -24.72 -8.73
CA GLU A 60 0.57 -25.58 -9.90
C GLU A 60 0.99 -24.87 -11.18
N LEU A 61 0.61 -23.59 -11.34
CA LEU A 61 1.03 -22.76 -12.45
C LEU A 61 2.56 -22.68 -12.54
N TYR A 62 3.22 -22.32 -11.43
CA TYR A 62 4.68 -22.18 -11.41
C TYR A 62 5.40 -23.51 -11.55
N PHE A 63 4.85 -24.58 -10.99
CA PHE A 63 5.37 -25.94 -11.16
C PHE A 63 5.32 -26.37 -12.63
N LYS A 64 4.17 -26.23 -13.29
CA LYS A 64 4.01 -26.54 -14.73
C LYS A 64 5.05 -25.84 -15.59
N VAL A 65 5.36 -24.58 -15.28
CA VAL A 65 6.40 -23.83 -16.00
C VAL A 65 7.78 -24.42 -15.75
N ILE A 66 8.16 -24.63 -14.49
CA ILE A 66 9.49 -25.18 -14.14
C ILE A 66 9.65 -26.56 -14.76
N ASP A 67 8.69 -27.46 -14.55
CA ASP A 67 8.71 -28.83 -15.06
C ASP A 67 8.82 -28.87 -16.58
N LYS A 68 8.04 -28.05 -17.29
CA LYS A 68 8.13 -27.91 -18.74
C LYS A 68 9.49 -27.39 -19.21
N GLN A 69 10.14 -26.50 -18.48
CA GLN A 69 11.47 -26.03 -18.86
C GLN A 69 12.55 -27.08 -18.60
N LEU A 70 12.45 -27.84 -17.50
CA LEU A 70 13.38 -28.92 -17.17
C LEU A 70 13.19 -30.15 -18.08
N SER A 71 11.99 -30.37 -18.60
CA SER A 71 11.66 -31.42 -19.58
C SER A 71 12.23 -31.17 -20.99
N ARG A 72 12.91 -30.04 -21.21
CA ARG A 72 13.54 -29.74 -22.51
C ARG A 72 14.90 -30.43 -22.60
N GLY A 73 14.95 -31.55 -23.31
CA GLY A 73 16.18 -32.33 -23.48
C GLY A 73 16.23 -33.50 -22.51
N ASP A 74 17.41 -33.78 -21.96
CA ASP A 74 17.57 -34.81 -20.93
C ASP A 74 17.02 -34.27 -19.59
N TYR A 75 15.87 -34.81 -19.18
CA TYR A 75 15.19 -34.39 -17.96
C TYR A 75 16.03 -34.68 -16.71
N GLU A 76 16.66 -35.85 -16.65
CA GLU A 76 17.41 -36.30 -15.48
C GLU A 76 18.67 -35.46 -15.31
N GLU A 77 19.37 -35.18 -16.42
CA GLU A 77 20.52 -34.28 -16.41
C GLU A 77 20.12 -32.85 -15.98
N ASN A 78 19.03 -32.32 -16.53
CA ASN A 78 18.54 -30.97 -16.19
C ASN A 78 18.15 -30.86 -14.71
N ILE A 79 17.55 -31.90 -14.14
CA ILE A 79 17.20 -31.98 -12.72
C ILE A 79 18.47 -31.98 -11.87
N GLN A 80 19.45 -32.83 -12.19
CA GLN A 80 20.73 -32.87 -11.47
C GLN A 80 21.47 -31.53 -11.53
N GLN A 81 21.48 -30.86 -12.70
CA GLN A 81 22.05 -29.53 -12.84
C GLN A 81 21.27 -28.48 -12.02
N ALA A 82 19.94 -28.54 -12.02
CA ALA A 82 19.11 -27.65 -11.21
C ALA A 82 19.41 -27.82 -9.71
N GLU A 83 19.44 -29.06 -9.20
CA GLU A 83 19.78 -29.33 -7.81
C GLU A 83 21.18 -28.82 -7.44
N HIS A 84 22.17 -29.08 -8.28
CA HIS A 84 23.53 -28.59 -8.09
C HIS A 84 23.57 -27.06 -7.99
N HIS A 85 23.00 -26.36 -8.96
CA HIS A 85 22.97 -24.90 -8.97
C HIS A 85 22.15 -24.34 -7.81
N PHE A 86 21.06 -24.98 -7.42
CA PHE A 86 20.21 -24.53 -6.32
C PHE A 86 20.96 -24.63 -4.99
N ALA A 87 21.63 -25.75 -4.74
CA ALA A 87 22.49 -25.92 -3.58
C ALA A 87 23.63 -24.90 -3.57
N GLU A 88 24.27 -24.66 -4.73
CA GLU A 88 25.34 -23.68 -4.87
C GLU A 88 24.85 -22.26 -4.55
N ILE A 89 23.75 -21.82 -5.16
CA ILE A 89 23.17 -20.48 -4.94
C ILE A 89 22.81 -20.29 -3.47
N ARG A 90 22.19 -21.28 -2.82
CA ARG A 90 21.80 -21.20 -1.39
C ARG A 90 23.00 -21.19 -0.44
N SER A 91 23.99 -22.04 -0.69
CA SER A 91 25.22 -22.07 0.11
C SER A 91 25.95 -20.72 0.09
N ARG A 92 25.81 -20.00 -1.03
CA ARG A 92 26.35 -18.67 -1.23
C ARG A 92 25.43 -17.60 -0.64
N ALA A 93 24.10 -17.70 -0.74
CA ALA A 93 23.14 -16.70 -0.25
C ALA A 93 23.37 -16.31 1.23
N ASN A 94 23.64 -17.28 2.10
CA ASN A 94 24.00 -17.03 3.51
C ASN A 94 25.34 -16.30 3.70
N LYS A 95 26.20 -16.28 2.67
CA LYS A 95 27.49 -15.60 2.59
C LYS A 95 27.45 -14.32 1.74
N TRP A 96 26.33 -14.00 1.06
CA TRP A 96 26.22 -12.84 0.16
C TRP A 96 26.46 -11.51 0.88
N CYS A 97 26.08 -11.40 2.15
CA CYS A 97 26.42 -10.24 2.99
C CYS A 97 27.90 -10.17 3.43
N ARG A 98 28.77 -11.10 2.99
CA ARG A 98 30.15 -11.27 3.51
C ARG A 98 31.23 -11.36 2.43
N PHE A 99 30.92 -11.21 1.14
CA PHE A 99 31.96 -11.28 0.12
C PHE A 99 32.90 -10.08 0.19
N LYS A 100 34.17 -10.36 0.48
CA LYS A 100 35.26 -9.39 0.50
C LYS A 100 36.17 -9.45 -0.74
N LYS A 101 35.94 -10.40 -1.66
CA LYS A 101 36.83 -10.67 -2.80
C LYS A 101 36.09 -10.51 -4.13
N LYS A 102 36.73 -9.79 -5.08
CA LYS A 102 36.21 -9.48 -6.43
C LYS A 102 35.78 -10.73 -7.22
N ASN A 103 36.51 -11.84 -7.08
CA ASN A 103 36.23 -13.08 -7.81
C ASN A 103 34.91 -13.76 -7.38
N ASP A 104 34.49 -13.60 -6.12
CA ASP A 104 33.24 -14.18 -5.64
C ASP A 104 32.03 -13.46 -6.25
N LEU A 105 32.15 -12.16 -6.49
CA LEU A 105 31.13 -11.33 -7.13
C LEU A 105 30.92 -11.71 -8.60
N GLU A 106 31.99 -11.98 -9.34
CA GLU A 106 31.91 -12.44 -10.74
C GLU A 106 31.18 -13.78 -10.85
N GLN A 107 31.48 -14.75 -9.98
CA GLN A 107 30.77 -16.03 -9.98
C GLN A 107 29.30 -15.89 -9.57
N VAL A 108 28.99 -15.04 -8.60
CA VAL A 108 27.60 -14.74 -8.22
C VAL A 108 26.84 -14.10 -9.38
N ASN A 109 27.47 -13.18 -10.11
CA ASN A 109 26.87 -12.56 -11.29
C ASN A 109 26.63 -13.59 -12.40
N LEU A 110 27.60 -14.49 -12.66
CA LEU A 110 27.43 -15.60 -13.59
C LEU A 110 26.24 -16.49 -13.20
N LEU A 111 26.13 -16.84 -11.92
CA LEU A 111 25.00 -17.62 -11.40
C LEU A 111 23.68 -16.87 -11.55
N LYS A 112 23.59 -15.59 -11.16
CA LYS A 112 22.39 -14.74 -11.31
C LYS A 112 21.90 -14.67 -12.76
N HIS A 113 22.82 -14.76 -13.72
CA HIS A 113 22.51 -14.74 -15.14
C HIS A 113 22.13 -16.12 -15.72
N SER A 114 22.28 -17.20 -14.96
CA SER A 114 21.95 -18.57 -15.38
C SER A 114 20.45 -18.82 -15.51
N PHE A 115 20.09 -19.82 -16.31
CA PHE A 115 18.71 -20.29 -16.43
C PHE A 115 18.20 -20.86 -15.09
N TYR A 116 19.03 -21.65 -14.41
CA TYR A 116 18.70 -22.27 -13.13
C TYR A 116 18.43 -21.26 -12.02
N TYR A 117 19.16 -20.14 -11.97
CA TYR A 117 18.87 -19.08 -11.01
C TYR A 117 17.46 -18.52 -11.14
N ARG A 118 17.00 -18.27 -12.38
CA ARG A 118 15.62 -17.79 -12.61
C ARG A 118 14.58 -18.83 -12.20
N MET A 119 14.83 -20.12 -12.46
CA MET A 119 13.95 -21.20 -11.99
C MET A 119 13.93 -21.28 -10.47
N LEU A 120 15.07 -21.14 -9.80
CA LEU A 120 15.16 -21.07 -8.35
C LEU A 120 14.37 -19.87 -7.81
N CYS A 121 14.48 -18.70 -8.44
CA CYS A 121 13.72 -17.52 -8.05
C CYS A 121 12.21 -17.76 -8.15
N ILE A 122 11.74 -18.43 -9.21
CA ILE A 122 10.33 -18.81 -9.36
C ILE A 122 9.94 -19.79 -8.26
N TYR A 123 10.66 -20.91 -8.14
CA TYR A 123 10.43 -21.96 -7.15
C TYR A 123 10.35 -21.43 -5.72
N CYS A 124 11.29 -20.56 -5.34
CA CYS A 124 11.40 -20.05 -3.98
C CYS A 124 10.40 -18.95 -3.65
N ASN A 125 9.98 -18.12 -4.62
CA ASN A 125 9.29 -16.87 -4.29
C ASN A 125 7.91 -16.72 -4.93
N ALA A 126 7.71 -17.28 -6.13
CA ALA A 126 6.60 -16.85 -6.99
C ALA A 126 5.22 -17.11 -6.37
N THR A 127 5.01 -18.27 -5.76
CA THR A 127 3.76 -18.59 -5.08
C THR A 127 3.46 -17.61 -3.94
N CYS A 128 4.38 -17.46 -2.99
CA CYS A 128 4.15 -16.62 -1.81
C CYS A 128 4.02 -15.13 -2.18
N ILE A 129 4.74 -14.66 -3.21
CA ILE A 129 4.58 -13.30 -3.73
C ILE A 129 3.20 -13.14 -4.39
N SER A 130 2.79 -14.06 -5.25
CA SER A 130 1.49 -13.96 -5.96
C SER A 130 0.32 -14.04 -4.99
N SER A 131 0.41 -14.92 -3.99
CA SER A 131 -0.51 -15.01 -2.87
C SER A 131 -0.63 -13.68 -2.12
N ALA A 132 0.50 -13.06 -1.75
CA ALA A 132 0.51 -11.77 -1.08
C ALA A 132 -0.09 -10.64 -1.93
N VAL A 133 0.27 -10.59 -3.23
CA VAL A 133 -0.33 -9.61 -4.15
C VAL A 133 -1.82 -9.84 -4.27
N ALA A 134 -2.26 -11.09 -4.45
CA ALA A 134 -3.67 -11.41 -4.63
C ALA A 134 -4.49 -11.01 -3.40
N TYR A 135 -4.00 -11.32 -2.20
CA TYR A 135 -4.62 -10.92 -0.93
C TYR A 135 -4.74 -9.40 -0.79
N HIS A 136 -3.64 -8.66 -0.96
CA HIS A 136 -3.66 -7.21 -0.77
C HIS A 136 -4.42 -6.48 -1.89
N PHE A 137 -4.30 -6.96 -3.13
CA PHE A 137 -5.00 -6.38 -4.26
C PHE A 137 -6.49 -6.71 -4.25
N GLY A 138 -6.89 -7.93 -3.88
CA GLY A 138 -8.29 -8.30 -3.69
C GLY A 138 -8.97 -7.43 -2.64
N ASN A 139 -8.33 -7.26 -1.48
CA ASN A 139 -8.80 -6.34 -0.44
C ASN A 139 -8.92 -4.89 -0.94
N PHE A 140 -7.93 -4.41 -1.68
CA PHE A 140 -7.98 -3.10 -2.32
C PHE A 140 -9.16 -2.97 -3.29
N LEU A 141 -9.41 -3.97 -4.14
CA LEU A 141 -10.53 -3.97 -5.08
C LEU A 141 -11.88 -3.99 -4.37
N ASN A 142 -12.05 -4.82 -3.34
CA ASN A 142 -13.29 -4.95 -2.59
C ASN A 142 -13.65 -3.63 -1.90
N GLN A 143 -12.69 -3.03 -1.19
CA GLN A 143 -12.87 -1.76 -0.48
C GLN A 143 -13.13 -0.56 -1.42
N ASN A 144 -12.70 -0.66 -2.68
CA ASN A 144 -12.74 0.45 -3.65
C ASN A 144 -13.53 0.11 -4.92
N SER A 145 -14.43 -0.88 -4.85
CA SER A 145 -15.10 -1.47 -6.01
C SER A 145 -15.83 -0.43 -6.87
N LYS A 146 -16.55 0.52 -6.25
CA LYS A 146 -17.26 1.60 -6.96
C LYS A 146 -16.31 2.48 -7.79
N LEU A 147 -15.15 2.83 -7.24
CA LEU A 147 -14.15 3.66 -7.92
C LEU A 147 -13.49 2.90 -9.07
N LEU A 148 -13.18 1.62 -8.85
CA LEU A 148 -12.42 0.80 -9.80
C LEU A 148 -13.30 0.15 -10.88
N LYS A 149 -14.62 0.06 -10.67
CA LYS A 149 -15.58 -0.45 -11.66
C LYS A 149 -15.46 0.24 -13.01
N LYS A 150 -15.20 1.56 -13.04
CA LYS A 150 -15.00 2.30 -14.30
C LYS A 150 -13.73 1.85 -15.02
N LEU A 151 -12.66 1.59 -14.28
CA LEU A 151 -11.37 1.15 -14.81
C LEU A 151 -11.46 -0.29 -15.33
N LEU A 152 -12.13 -1.18 -14.60
CA LEU A 152 -12.31 -2.59 -14.98
C LEU A 152 -13.30 -2.81 -16.14
N LYS A 153 -14.18 -1.84 -16.42
CA LYS A 153 -15.13 -1.88 -17.56
C LYS A 153 -14.51 -1.54 -18.92
N LYS A 154 -13.24 -1.16 -18.97
CA LYS A 154 -12.54 -0.84 -20.23
C LYS A 154 -12.42 -2.10 -21.10
N ASN A 155 -12.47 -1.91 -22.42
CA ASN A 155 -12.29 -3.02 -23.37
C ASN A 155 -10.82 -3.49 -23.44
N VAL A 156 -9.88 -2.63 -23.02
CA VAL A 156 -8.46 -2.96 -22.93
C VAL A 156 -7.99 -2.61 -21.53
N LEU A 157 -7.47 -3.61 -20.81
CA LEU A 157 -6.83 -3.45 -19.52
C LEU A 157 -5.31 -3.44 -19.69
N ARG A 158 -4.67 -2.32 -19.32
CA ARG A 158 -3.22 -2.13 -19.46
C ARG A 158 -2.53 -2.24 -18.10
N ILE A 159 -1.57 -3.15 -17.98
CA ILE A 159 -0.79 -3.39 -16.77
C ILE A 159 0.68 -3.12 -17.07
N CYS A 160 1.34 -2.28 -16.28
CA CYS A 160 2.77 -2.02 -16.35
C CYS A 160 3.46 -2.48 -15.06
N SER A 161 4.28 -3.53 -15.13
CA SER A 161 5.00 -4.07 -13.98
C SER A 161 6.46 -3.66 -14.01
N ILE A 162 6.89 -2.88 -13.02
CA ILE A 162 8.25 -2.37 -12.85
C ILE A 162 9.03 -3.31 -11.92
N GLY A 163 10.17 -3.83 -12.40
CA GLY A 163 10.90 -4.92 -11.73
C GLY A 163 10.21 -6.28 -11.91
N GLY A 164 9.36 -6.41 -12.94
CA GLY A 164 8.45 -7.54 -13.13
C GLY A 164 9.08 -8.78 -13.76
N GLY A 165 10.41 -8.95 -13.73
CA GLY A 165 11.10 -10.10 -14.32
C GLY A 165 10.49 -11.44 -13.87
N LEU A 166 10.08 -11.50 -12.60
CA LEU A 166 9.15 -12.50 -12.08
C LEU A 166 7.72 -11.90 -12.09
N PRO A 167 6.82 -12.29 -13.01
CA PRO A 167 5.52 -11.61 -13.21
C PRO A 167 4.46 -12.02 -12.16
N SER A 168 4.85 -12.19 -10.90
CA SER A 168 3.96 -12.65 -9.82
C SER A 168 2.85 -11.65 -9.51
N ASP A 169 3.14 -10.36 -9.59
CA ASP A 169 2.13 -9.31 -9.48
C ASP A 169 1.12 -9.35 -10.63
N VAL A 170 1.59 -9.47 -11.87
CA VAL A 170 0.73 -9.56 -13.06
C VAL A 170 -0.18 -10.79 -12.99
N VAL A 171 0.39 -11.96 -12.68
CA VAL A 171 -0.38 -13.20 -12.52
C VAL A 171 -1.45 -13.06 -11.44
N ALA A 172 -1.09 -12.49 -10.29
CA ALA A 172 -2.01 -12.28 -9.18
C ALA A 172 -3.12 -11.27 -9.53
N PHE A 173 -2.77 -10.13 -10.14
CA PHE A 173 -3.74 -9.14 -10.59
C PHE A 173 -4.76 -9.75 -11.53
N ILE A 174 -4.31 -10.51 -12.52
CA ILE A 174 -5.22 -11.11 -13.50
C ILE A 174 -6.12 -12.14 -12.81
N LYS A 175 -5.59 -13.02 -11.95
CA LYS A 175 -6.42 -14.01 -11.22
C LYS A 175 -7.45 -13.36 -10.29
N VAL A 176 -7.10 -12.28 -9.61
CA VAL A 176 -8.04 -11.51 -8.77
C VAL A 176 -9.09 -10.82 -9.63
N VAL A 177 -8.68 -10.23 -10.76
CA VAL A 177 -9.60 -9.50 -11.64
C VAL A 177 -10.55 -10.49 -12.32
N GLU A 178 -10.06 -11.66 -12.77
CA GLU A 178 -10.86 -12.73 -13.41
C GLU A 178 -11.93 -13.30 -12.47
N SER A 179 -11.63 -13.39 -11.17
CA SER A 179 -12.61 -13.79 -10.16
C SER A 179 -13.59 -12.67 -9.79
N SER A 180 -13.38 -11.44 -10.27
CA SER A 180 -14.28 -10.32 -10.04
C SER A 180 -15.40 -10.25 -11.09
N ILE A 181 -16.63 -9.97 -10.64
CA ILE A 181 -17.81 -9.77 -11.51
C ILE A 181 -17.71 -8.54 -12.44
N TYR A 182 -16.60 -7.81 -12.41
CA TYR A 182 -16.45 -6.51 -13.05
C TYR A 182 -15.78 -6.56 -14.42
N ILE A 183 -15.15 -7.67 -14.81
CA ILE A 183 -14.60 -7.82 -16.16
C ILE A 183 -15.69 -8.27 -17.13
N LYS A 184 -15.69 -7.69 -18.33
CA LYS A 184 -16.40 -8.27 -19.49
C LYS A 184 -15.64 -9.49 -20.05
N GLU A 185 -16.35 -10.48 -20.56
CA GLU A 185 -15.76 -11.68 -21.18
C GLU A 185 -14.79 -11.36 -22.35
N ASP A 186 -14.90 -10.18 -22.95
CA ASP A 186 -14.10 -9.72 -24.11
C ASP A 186 -13.05 -8.65 -23.80
N VAL A 187 -12.57 -8.56 -22.56
CA VAL A 187 -11.47 -7.63 -22.25
C VAL A 187 -10.15 -8.11 -22.85
N HIS A 188 -9.49 -7.22 -23.60
CA HIS A 188 -8.11 -7.40 -24.05
C HIS A 188 -7.15 -7.01 -22.93
N ILE A 189 -6.10 -7.79 -22.71
CA ILE A 189 -5.11 -7.55 -21.65
C ILE A 189 -3.78 -7.19 -22.30
N HIS A 190 -3.25 -6.01 -21.98
CA HIS A 190 -1.96 -5.56 -22.46
C HIS A 190 -1.00 -5.38 -21.28
N ILE A 191 0.00 -6.25 -21.20
CA ILE A 191 1.00 -6.29 -20.15
C ILE A 191 2.29 -5.70 -20.69
N THR A 192 2.88 -4.76 -19.97
CA THR A 192 4.25 -4.30 -20.18
C THR A 192 5.08 -4.65 -18.96
N VAL A 193 6.16 -5.39 -19.16
CA VAL A 193 7.12 -5.74 -18.10
C VAL A 193 8.40 -4.95 -18.32
N VAL A 194 8.84 -4.24 -17.28
CA VAL A 194 10.10 -3.49 -17.27
C VAL A 194 11.06 -4.18 -16.30
N ASP A 195 12.21 -4.63 -16.79
CA ASP A 195 13.23 -5.30 -15.98
C ASP A 195 14.64 -5.00 -16.49
N VAL A 196 15.64 -5.10 -15.61
CA VAL A 196 17.05 -4.90 -15.97
C VAL A 196 17.62 -6.06 -16.78
N ASP A 197 17.19 -7.30 -16.53
CA ASP A 197 17.71 -8.48 -17.21
C ASP A 197 16.76 -8.98 -18.30
N LYS A 198 17.13 -8.72 -19.57
CA LYS A 198 16.42 -9.22 -20.76
C LYS A 198 16.19 -10.74 -20.77
N LYS A 199 16.96 -11.52 -20.01
CA LYS A 199 16.80 -12.97 -19.90
C LYS A 199 15.53 -13.37 -19.16
N TRP A 200 14.91 -12.48 -18.38
CA TRP A 200 13.60 -12.71 -17.77
C TRP A 200 12.45 -12.73 -18.77
N LYS A 201 12.62 -12.15 -19.98
CA LYS A 201 11.58 -12.15 -21.01
C LYS A 201 11.03 -13.56 -21.30
N LYS A 202 11.91 -14.55 -21.45
CA LYS A 202 11.52 -15.93 -21.77
C LYS A 202 10.73 -16.60 -20.62
N PRO A 203 11.23 -16.66 -19.37
CA PRO A 203 10.46 -17.18 -18.24
C PRO A 203 9.14 -16.44 -17.99
N CYS A 204 9.17 -15.09 -18.03
CA CYS A 204 7.97 -14.28 -17.83
C CYS A 204 6.89 -14.63 -18.87
N THR A 205 7.26 -14.66 -20.15
CA THR A 205 6.34 -15.05 -21.25
C THR A 205 5.84 -16.48 -21.08
N ALA A 206 6.70 -17.42 -20.65
CA ALA A 206 6.30 -18.81 -20.40
C ALA A 206 5.28 -18.95 -19.25
N ILE A 207 5.45 -18.19 -18.17
CA ILE A 207 4.50 -18.15 -17.05
C ILE A 207 3.15 -17.64 -17.53
N LEU A 208 3.12 -16.48 -18.17
CA LEU A 208 1.87 -15.86 -18.63
C LEU A 208 1.15 -16.73 -19.66
N HIS A 209 1.88 -17.41 -20.56
CA HIS A 209 1.31 -18.38 -21.50
C HIS A 209 0.74 -19.66 -20.87
N THR A 210 1.07 -19.94 -19.59
CA THR A 210 0.60 -21.14 -18.89
C THR A 210 -0.67 -20.85 -18.07
N MET A 211 -1.11 -19.59 -17.99
CA MET A 211 -2.37 -19.23 -17.35
C MET A 211 -3.55 -19.80 -18.14
N ASP A 212 -4.55 -20.37 -17.45
CA ASP A 212 -5.64 -21.12 -18.08
C ASP A 212 -6.47 -20.27 -19.07
N ASN A 213 -6.64 -18.98 -18.77
CA ASN A 213 -7.40 -18.01 -19.59
C ASN A 213 -6.54 -17.26 -20.61
N PHE A 214 -5.28 -17.65 -20.79
CA PHE A 214 -4.40 -16.98 -21.72
C PHE A 214 -4.89 -17.14 -23.17
N ASN A 215 -5.24 -16.03 -23.82
CA ASN A 215 -5.65 -16.01 -25.22
C ASN A 215 -4.70 -15.10 -26.02
N LYS A 216 -3.99 -15.67 -27.01
CA LYS A 216 -3.00 -14.95 -27.85
C LYS A 216 -3.58 -13.77 -28.62
N GLU A 217 -4.86 -13.80 -28.95
CA GLU A 217 -5.54 -12.73 -29.69
C GLU A 217 -5.99 -11.61 -28.75
N LYS A 218 -6.31 -11.95 -27.51
CA LYS A 218 -6.75 -10.99 -26.49
C LYS A 218 -5.60 -10.42 -25.66
N TRP A 219 -4.45 -11.10 -25.60
CA TRP A 219 -3.34 -10.75 -24.72
C TRP A 219 -2.11 -10.28 -25.50
N LYS A 220 -1.61 -9.10 -25.14
CA LYS A 220 -0.34 -8.56 -25.64
C LYS A 220 0.66 -8.44 -24.49
N ILE A 221 1.88 -8.96 -24.69
CA ILE A 221 2.96 -8.88 -23.70
C ILE A 221 4.15 -8.16 -24.32
N ASP A 222 4.43 -6.96 -23.82
CA ASP A 222 5.62 -6.18 -24.16
C ASP A 222 6.66 -6.31 -23.04
N PHE A 223 7.94 -6.39 -23.42
CA PHE A 223 9.05 -6.47 -22.46
C PHE A 223 10.08 -5.39 -22.78
N ILE A 224 10.37 -4.51 -21.83
CA ILE A 224 11.31 -3.40 -21.96
C ILE A 224 12.49 -3.65 -21.03
N THR A 225 13.68 -3.71 -21.60
CA THR A 225 14.92 -3.83 -20.81
C THR A 225 15.42 -2.44 -20.43
N LEU A 226 15.45 -2.13 -19.14
CA LEU A 226 15.97 -0.87 -18.62
C LEU A 226 16.55 -1.05 -17.22
N ASP A 227 17.75 -0.53 -17.00
CA ASP A 227 18.34 -0.41 -15.66
C ASP A 227 17.95 0.93 -15.03
N LEU A 228 16.94 0.90 -14.16
CA LEU A 228 16.47 2.08 -13.44
C LEU A 228 17.41 2.51 -12.29
N SER A 229 18.47 1.74 -11.98
CA SER A 229 19.46 2.12 -10.95
C SER A 229 20.57 3.03 -11.49
N SER A 230 20.81 3.02 -12.80
CA SER A 230 21.90 3.75 -13.45
C SER A 230 21.45 4.71 -14.54
N GLN A 231 20.18 4.64 -14.97
CA GLN A 231 19.65 5.43 -16.08
C GLN A 231 18.35 6.14 -15.70
N SER A 232 18.09 7.26 -16.39
CA SER A 232 16.80 7.95 -16.32
C SER A 232 15.69 7.12 -16.98
N ILE A 233 14.43 7.43 -16.64
CA ILE A 233 13.27 6.75 -17.22
C ILE A 233 13.24 7.00 -18.74
N SER A 234 13.47 5.95 -19.52
CA SER A 234 13.44 6.05 -20.98
C SER A 234 12.04 6.45 -21.49
N PRO A 235 11.92 7.09 -22.68
CA PRO A 235 10.63 7.44 -23.26
C PRO A 235 9.67 6.26 -23.42
N LYS A 236 10.19 5.06 -23.70
CA LYS A 236 9.39 3.84 -23.83
C LYS A 236 8.78 3.42 -22.50
N VAL A 237 9.56 3.45 -21.41
CA VAL A 237 9.04 3.16 -20.07
C VAL A 237 8.08 4.25 -19.62
N ALA A 238 8.37 5.51 -19.91
CA ALA A 238 7.47 6.62 -19.60
C ALA A 238 6.11 6.49 -20.30
N SER A 239 6.09 6.11 -21.59
CA SER A 239 4.85 5.81 -22.33
C SER A 239 4.11 4.62 -21.73
N ALA A 240 4.81 3.53 -21.41
CA ALA A 240 4.20 2.36 -20.77
C ALA A 240 3.55 2.69 -19.42
N ILE A 241 4.17 3.53 -18.58
CA ILE A 241 3.60 3.99 -17.31
C ILE A 241 2.38 4.90 -17.54
N LYS A 242 2.47 5.86 -18.49
CA LYS A 242 1.37 6.79 -18.82
C LYS A 242 0.13 6.11 -19.38
N GLU A 243 0.31 5.05 -20.14
CA GLU A 243 -0.79 4.33 -20.80
C GLU A 243 -1.42 3.27 -19.90
N ALA A 244 -0.73 2.86 -18.83
CA ALA A 244 -1.20 1.80 -17.94
C ALA A 244 -2.41 2.22 -17.11
N ASP A 245 -3.31 1.27 -16.90
CA ASP A 245 -4.41 1.34 -15.93
C ASP A 245 -3.92 0.94 -14.54
N PHE A 246 -3.04 -0.06 -14.47
CA PHE A 246 -2.35 -0.49 -13.26
C PHE A 246 -0.83 -0.41 -13.47
N VAL A 247 -0.15 0.32 -12.59
CA VAL A 247 1.31 0.35 -12.51
C VAL A 247 1.71 -0.33 -11.22
N SER A 248 2.44 -1.44 -11.31
CA SER A 248 2.91 -2.19 -10.14
C SER A 248 4.41 -2.04 -9.91
N LEU A 249 4.78 -1.88 -8.64
CA LEU A 249 6.15 -1.94 -8.15
C LEU A 249 6.21 -3.01 -7.07
N LEU A 250 6.75 -4.17 -7.42
CA LEU A 250 6.78 -5.33 -6.53
C LEU A 250 8.20 -5.66 -6.10
N LYS A 251 8.51 -5.51 -4.81
CA LYS A 251 9.84 -5.72 -4.22
C LYS A 251 10.98 -4.98 -4.95
N PHE A 252 10.64 -3.93 -5.68
CA PHE A 252 11.54 -3.25 -6.60
C PHE A 252 12.53 -2.34 -5.87
N LEU A 253 12.07 -1.54 -4.91
CA LEU A 253 12.95 -0.60 -4.21
C LEU A 253 13.90 -1.30 -3.24
N ASN A 254 13.47 -2.43 -2.67
CA ASN A 254 14.38 -3.26 -1.90
C ASN A 254 15.50 -3.86 -2.77
N GLN A 255 15.27 -4.10 -4.07
CA GLN A 255 16.32 -4.60 -4.96
C GLN A 255 17.36 -3.53 -5.34
N LEU A 256 17.08 -2.26 -5.12
CA LEU A 256 18.02 -1.15 -5.29
C LEU A 256 18.92 -1.01 -4.04
N GLU A 257 19.50 -2.09 -3.53
CA GLU A 257 20.24 -2.12 -2.26
C GLU A 257 21.44 -1.16 -2.24
N ASP A 258 22.10 -0.99 -3.39
CA ASP A 258 23.28 -0.13 -3.53
C ASP A 258 22.96 1.36 -3.66
N GLN A 259 21.68 1.72 -3.83
CA GLN A 259 21.24 3.10 -3.99
C GLN A 259 20.76 3.67 -2.65
N ASP A 260 21.04 4.95 -2.41
CA ASP A 260 20.58 5.62 -1.20
C ASP A 260 19.06 5.92 -1.22
N THR A 261 18.54 6.39 -0.07
CA THR A 261 17.11 6.69 0.08
C THR A 261 16.67 7.87 -0.78
N GLU A 262 17.56 8.82 -1.07
CA GLU A 262 17.25 10.01 -1.86
C GLU A 262 17.10 9.66 -3.35
N PHE A 263 18.01 8.83 -3.88
CA PHE A 263 17.91 8.26 -5.21
C PHE A 263 16.58 7.52 -5.39
N LYS A 264 16.26 6.60 -4.46
CA LYS A 264 15.00 5.84 -4.52
C LYS A 264 13.78 6.77 -4.49
N ARG A 265 13.84 7.84 -3.71
CA ARG A 265 12.78 8.86 -3.62
C ARG A 265 12.63 9.60 -4.93
N HIS A 266 13.72 10.06 -5.51
CA HIS A 266 13.70 10.77 -6.79
C HIS A 266 13.20 9.87 -7.92
N LEU A 267 13.66 8.63 -7.98
CA LEU A 267 13.20 7.63 -8.94
C LEU A 267 11.69 7.37 -8.79
N PHE A 268 11.21 7.16 -7.57
CA PHE A 268 9.78 6.97 -7.32
C PHE A 268 8.95 8.22 -7.66
N GLN A 269 9.46 9.41 -7.34
CA GLN A 269 8.84 10.68 -7.72
C GLN A 269 8.65 10.79 -9.23
N ASN A 270 9.73 10.54 -9.98
CA ASN A 270 9.69 10.54 -11.44
C ASN A 270 8.68 9.53 -12.00
N MET A 271 8.56 8.35 -11.39
CA MET A 271 7.57 7.34 -11.83
C MET A 271 6.14 7.74 -11.51
N HIS A 272 5.82 8.17 -10.29
CA HIS A 272 4.43 8.45 -9.93
C HIS A 272 3.89 9.68 -10.67
N HIS A 273 4.73 10.63 -11.07
CA HIS A 273 4.31 11.76 -11.91
C HIS A 273 3.92 11.35 -13.34
N LEU A 274 4.36 10.18 -13.80
CA LEU A 274 4.00 9.64 -15.12
C LEU A 274 2.67 8.87 -15.11
N VAL A 275 2.15 8.48 -13.94
CA VAL A 275 0.89 7.76 -13.83
C VAL A 275 -0.26 8.68 -14.27
N SER A 276 -1.07 8.20 -15.23
CA SER A 276 -2.20 8.96 -15.78
C SER A 276 -3.36 9.08 -14.78
N PRO A 277 -4.14 10.18 -14.79
CA PRO A 277 -5.34 10.31 -13.97
C PRO A 277 -6.32 9.15 -14.15
N GLY A 278 -6.84 8.63 -13.05
CA GLY A 278 -7.71 7.46 -13.00
C GLY A 278 -6.98 6.12 -12.96
N SER A 279 -5.66 6.09 -13.23
CA SER A 279 -4.86 4.88 -13.11
C SER A 279 -4.42 4.61 -11.67
N VAL A 280 -4.14 3.34 -11.38
CA VAL A 280 -3.73 2.86 -10.08
C VAL A 280 -2.21 2.65 -10.05
N LEU A 281 -1.58 3.16 -9.00
CA LEU A 281 -0.20 2.85 -8.63
C LEU A 281 -0.25 1.88 -7.44
N PHE A 282 0.17 0.63 -7.66
CA PHE A 282 0.19 -0.41 -6.64
C PHE A 282 1.63 -0.74 -6.27
N LEU A 283 1.96 -0.58 -5.00
CA LEU A 283 3.30 -0.82 -4.48
C LEU A 283 3.22 -1.88 -3.38
N MET A 284 4.04 -2.91 -3.50
CA MET A 284 4.24 -3.87 -2.44
C MET A 284 5.71 -4.23 -2.33
N ASP A 285 6.33 -3.94 -1.20
CA ASP A 285 7.77 -4.13 -1.02
C ASP A 285 8.09 -4.63 0.40
N HIS A 286 9.34 -4.94 0.68
CA HIS A 286 9.77 -5.36 2.01
C HIS A 286 9.50 -4.24 3.03
N ALA A 287 8.99 -4.60 4.21
CA ALA A 287 8.75 -3.66 5.31
C ALA A 287 10.05 -3.22 6.01
N ALA A 288 11.01 -2.75 5.21
CA ALA A 288 12.23 -2.10 5.65
C ALA A 288 11.98 -0.60 5.77
N ILE A 289 12.52 0.00 6.83
CA ILE A 289 12.30 1.39 7.19
C ILE A 289 12.83 2.33 6.11
N GLU A 290 13.97 2.00 5.53
CA GLU A 290 14.61 2.73 4.44
C GLU A 290 13.68 2.82 3.24
N VAL A 291 12.99 1.73 2.90
CA VAL A 291 12.02 1.68 1.82
C VAL A 291 10.78 2.52 2.19
N MET A 292 10.27 2.42 3.41
CA MET A 292 9.14 3.25 3.86
C MET A 292 9.47 4.76 3.86
N LYS A 293 10.72 5.15 4.18
CA LYS A 293 11.23 6.55 4.17
C LYS A 293 11.28 7.18 2.77
N VAL A 294 11.26 6.37 1.70
CA VAL A 294 11.23 6.85 0.31
C VAL A 294 9.97 7.68 0.05
N PHE A 295 8.83 7.31 0.62
CA PHE A 295 7.50 7.79 0.22
C PHE A 295 7.02 9.05 0.94
N GLN A 296 7.92 10.04 1.12
CA GLN A 296 7.65 11.34 1.76
C GLN A 296 7.06 11.20 3.18
N GLY A 297 7.64 10.31 3.97
CA GLY A 297 7.25 10.06 5.36
C GLY A 297 6.17 8.98 5.49
N TYR A 298 5.85 8.63 6.72
CA TYR A 298 4.95 7.53 7.03
C TYR A 298 3.49 7.74 6.59
N LEU A 299 3.08 8.95 6.19
CA LEU A 299 1.70 9.26 5.80
C LEU A 299 1.33 8.78 4.39
N GLY A 300 2.31 8.37 3.57
CA GLY A 300 2.04 7.81 2.23
C GLY A 300 1.31 8.75 1.28
N ARG A 301 1.34 10.07 1.52
CA ARG A 301 0.70 11.05 0.65
C ARG A 301 1.57 11.30 -0.57
N LEU A 302 0.97 11.18 -1.75
CA LEU A 302 1.61 11.52 -3.02
C LEU A 302 0.81 12.62 -3.68
N HIS A 303 1.48 13.70 -4.09
CA HIS A 303 0.82 14.83 -4.72
C HIS A 303 0.02 14.39 -5.96
N GLY A 304 -1.25 14.80 -6.03
CA GLY A 304 -2.21 14.43 -7.08
C GLY A 304 -2.56 12.93 -7.10
N HIS A 305 -2.42 12.24 -5.98
CA HIS A 305 -2.87 10.87 -5.80
C HIS A 305 -3.72 10.76 -4.54
N LYS A 306 -4.76 9.95 -4.60
CA LYS A 306 -5.55 9.56 -3.44
C LYS A 306 -5.09 8.17 -2.99
N LEU A 307 -4.57 8.07 -1.76
CA LEU A 307 -4.26 6.79 -1.13
C LEU A 307 -5.59 6.08 -0.83
N LEU A 308 -5.72 4.84 -1.30
CA LEU A 308 -6.95 4.05 -1.20
C LEU A 308 -6.76 2.78 -0.36
N TYR A 309 -5.53 2.31 -0.21
CA TYR A 309 -5.21 1.12 0.56
C TYR A 309 -3.81 1.24 1.14
N GLU A 310 -3.65 0.92 2.41
CA GLU A 310 -2.35 0.91 3.08
C GLU A 310 -2.27 -0.21 4.11
N VAL A 311 -1.14 -0.90 4.09
CA VAL A 311 -0.71 -1.85 5.11
C VAL A 311 0.76 -1.57 5.38
N ALA A 312 1.05 -0.93 6.53
CA ALA A 312 2.41 -0.49 6.86
C ALA A 312 3.38 -1.66 7.11
N CYS A 313 2.88 -2.78 7.62
CA CYS A 313 3.65 -3.99 7.88
C CYS A 313 2.72 -5.19 8.06
N HIS A 314 2.88 -6.22 7.24
CA HIS A 314 2.14 -7.47 7.31
C HIS A 314 3.07 -8.65 7.07
N LEU A 315 2.94 -9.70 7.88
CA LEU A 315 3.60 -10.97 7.66
C LEU A 315 2.66 -11.87 6.86
N HIS A 316 2.73 -11.76 5.53
CA HIS A 316 1.98 -12.66 4.67
C HIS A 316 2.53 -14.06 4.77
N THR A 317 1.68 -15.06 4.98
CA THR A 317 2.08 -16.46 5.14
C THR A 317 1.18 -17.35 4.28
N LEU A 318 1.77 -18.27 3.53
CA LEU A 318 1.04 -19.29 2.79
C LEU A 318 0.32 -20.23 3.77
N GLN A 319 -0.89 -20.62 3.42
CA GLN A 319 -1.62 -21.63 4.17
C GLN A 319 -0.92 -22.99 4.11
N LEU A 320 -1.13 -23.80 5.16
CA LEU A 320 -0.49 -25.13 5.29
C LEU A 320 -0.85 -26.06 4.11
N THR A 321 -2.08 -25.99 3.60
CA THR A 321 -2.54 -26.74 2.42
C THR A 321 -1.71 -26.40 1.19
N THR A 322 -1.49 -25.12 0.92
CA THR A 322 -0.61 -24.63 -0.16
C THR A 322 0.83 -25.11 0.03
N VAL A 323 1.38 -25.03 1.24
CA VAL A 323 2.74 -25.49 1.53
C VAL A 323 2.87 -27.00 1.31
N LYS A 324 1.88 -27.80 1.74
CA LYS A 324 1.83 -29.25 1.47
C LYS A 324 1.78 -29.52 -0.03
N ARG A 325 0.93 -28.81 -0.77
CA ARG A 325 0.80 -28.98 -2.22
C ARG A 325 2.09 -28.63 -2.95
N HIS A 326 2.74 -27.53 -2.56
CA HIS A 326 4.05 -27.16 -3.10
C HIS A 326 5.07 -28.28 -2.84
N TYR A 327 5.16 -28.78 -1.61
CA TYR A 327 6.01 -29.92 -1.29
C TYR A 327 5.67 -31.15 -2.15
N GLU A 328 4.40 -31.53 -2.28
CA GLU A 328 3.96 -32.66 -3.11
C GLU A 328 4.38 -32.53 -4.58
N LEU A 329 4.34 -31.33 -5.15
CA LEU A 329 4.73 -31.09 -6.53
C LEU A 329 6.26 -31.17 -6.71
N TYR A 330 7.03 -30.56 -5.82
CA TYR A 330 8.47 -30.42 -6.02
C TYR A 330 9.31 -31.51 -5.33
N HIS A 331 8.76 -32.25 -4.36
CA HIS A 331 9.56 -33.21 -3.59
C HIS A 331 10.11 -34.33 -4.49
N LYS A 332 9.38 -34.78 -5.50
CA LYS A 332 9.91 -35.83 -6.39
C LYS A 332 11.11 -35.39 -7.23
N HIS A 333 11.36 -34.09 -7.32
CA HIS A 333 12.23 -33.51 -8.33
C HIS A 333 13.36 -32.65 -7.74
N LEU A 334 13.19 -32.04 -6.56
CA LEU A 334 14.10 -31.01 -6.03
C LEU A 334 14.33 -31.06 -4.49
N ILE A 335 14.10 -32.21 -3.82
CA ILE A 335 14.17 -32.37 -2.33
C ILE A 335 15.46 -31.82 -1.73
N GLY A 336 16.60 -32.00 -2.41
CA GLY A 336 17.90 -31.59 -1.88
C GLY A 336 18.06 -30.09 -1.70
N SER A 337 17.22 -29.29 -2.38
CA SER A 337 17.42 -27.85 -2.45
C SER A 337 16.94 -27.10 -1.20
N GLY A 338 15.87 -27.53 -0.52
CA GLY A 338 15.27 -26.90 0.66
C GLY A 338 13.98 -26.10 0.36
N MET A 339 13.21 -25.74 1.40
CA MET A 339 11.86 -25.19 1.25
C MET A 339 11.78 -23.85 0.49
N CYS A 340 10.66 -23.61 -0.19
CA CYS A 340 10.30 -22.30 -0.72
C CYS A 340 10.07 -21.30 0.41
N ASN A 341 10.06 -20.00 0.08
CA ASN A 341 9.59 -19.00 1.02
C ASN A 341 8.10 -19.19 1.24
N THR A 342 7.73 -19.47 2.49
CA THR A 342 6.34 -19.62 2.92
C THR A 342 5.77 -18.34 3.53
N SER A 343 6.61 -17.32 3.72
CA SER A 343 6.17 -16.04 4.29
C SER A 343 7.03 -14.88 3.82
N PHE A 344 6.44 -13.68 3.75
CA PHE A 344 7.16 -12.43 3.57
C PHE A 344 6.64 -11.35 4.52
N LYS A 345 7.57 -10.58 5.08
CA LYS A 345 7.25 -9.33 5.76
C LYS A 345 7.17 -8.21 4.72
N LEU A 346 5.98 -7.68 4.49
CA LEU A 346 5.68 -6.76 3.40
C LEU A 346 5.00 -5.51 3.93
N PHE A 347 5.13 -4.40 3.22
CA PHE A 347 4.17 -3.31 3.29
C PHE A 347 3.52 -3.16 1.91
N CYS A 348 2.30 -2.65 1.89
CA CYS A 348 1.52 -2.45 0.68
C CYS A 348 0.88 -1.07 0.70
N ARG A 349 0.90 -0.38 -0.44
CA ARG A 349 0.16 0.86 -0.66
C ARG A 349 -0.42 0.89 -2.06
N ALA A 350 -1.67 1.31 -2.19
CA ALA A 350 -2.30 1.53 -3.47
C ALA A 350 -2.87 2.95 -3.54
N TRP A 351 -2.56 3.64 -4.63
CA TRP A 351 -3.04 4.98 -4.91
C TRP A 351 -3.81 4.99 -6.23
N ILE A 352 -4.78 5.89 -6.34
CA ILE A 352 -5.34 6.30 -7.62
C ILE A 352 -4.87 7.72 -7.96
N ARG A 353 -4.39 7.94 -9.18
CA ARG A 353 -4.02 9.28 -9.65
C ARG A 353 -5.30 10.12 -9.84
N THR A 354 -5.33 11.32 -9.28
CA THR A 354 -6.44 12.26 -9.45
C THR A 354 -6.08 13.32 -10.50
N SER A 355 -7.09 13.92 -11.14
CA SER A 355 -6.91 15.08 -12.02
C SER A 355 -6.62 16.37 -11.23
N GLU A 356 -6.92 16.38 -9.94
CA GLU A 356 -6.70 17.53 -9.07
C GLU A 356 -5.21 17.79 -8.82
N THR A 357 -4.75 18.97 -9.24
CA THR A 357 -3.49 19.55 -8.80
C THR A 357 -3.71 20.15 -7.41
N PHE A 358 -3.49 19.36 -6.36
CA PHE A 358 -3.55 19.87 -4.98
C PHE A 358 -2.49 20.97 -4.75
N LEU A 359 -2.88 22.24 -4.73
CA LEU A 359 -2.03 23.32 -4.25
C LEU A 359 -1.73 23.07 -2.77
N HIS A 360 -0.49 22.68 -2.44
CA HIS A 360 -0.08 22.52 -1.04
C HIS A 360 0.10 23.90 -0.40
N THR A 361 -0.77 24.24 0.56
CA THR A 361 -0.41 25.18 1.62
C THR A 361 0.44 24.41 2.65
N GLY A 362 1.75 24.59 2.58
CA GLY A 362 2.75 23.81 3.34
C GLY A 362 2.73 23.94 4.87
N ASN A 363 1.85 24.77 5.45
CA ASN A 363 2.01 25.23 6.83
C ASN A 363 1.38 24.32 7.91
N HIS A 364 0.49 23.37 7.56
CA HIS A 364 -0.23 22.59 8.60
C HIS A 364 0.57 21.41 9.19
N LEU A 365 1.53 20.84 8.44
CA LEU A 365 2.35 19.73 8.92
C LEU A 365 3.34 20.15 10.02
N GLU A 366 3.72 21.43 10.08
CA GLU A 366 4.64 21.97 11.08
C GLU A 366 4.07 21.87 12.51
N SER A 367 2.74 21.82 12.68
CA SER A 367 2.09 21.72 13.99
C SER A 367 2.14 20.31 14.62
N PHE A 368 2.24 19.25 13.80
CA PHE A 368 2.32 17.85 14.27
C PHE A 368 3.76 17.30 14.31
N ASP A 369 4.68 18.02 13.69
CA ASP A 369 6.11 17.72 13.62
C ASP A 369 6.75 17.42 15.00
N PRO A 370 6.43 18.11 16.11
CA PRO A 370 7.04 17.81 17.41
C PRO A 370 6.62 16.45 17.99
N ARG A 371 5.35 16.04 17.83
CA ARG A 371 4.85 14.74 18.33
C ARG A 371 5.39 13.60 17.48
N ILE A 372 5.42 13.78 16.16
CA ILE A 372 6.01 12.81 15.24
C ILE A 372 7.52 12.68 15.48
N LYS A 373 8.26 13.78 15.61
CA LYS A 373 9.70 13.76 15.95
C LYS A 373 9.98 13.09 17.30
N LYS A 374 9.13 13.32 18.31
CA LYS A 374 9.27 12.66 19.62
C LYS A 374 9.07 11.14 19.51
N ALA A 375 8.04 10.71 18.78
CA ALA A 375 7.78 9.30 18.57
C ALA A 375 8.83 8.63 17.68
N GLU A 376 9.32 9.31 16.63
CA GLU A 376 10.42 8.86 15.79
C GLU A 376 11.72 8.71 16.59
N LYS A 377 12.03 9.65 17.49
CA LYS A 377 13.18 9.56 18.38
C LYS A 377 13.07 8.38 19.36
N SER A 378 11.91 8.18 19.98
CA SER A 378 11.63 7.02 20.85
C SER A 378 11.81 5.70 20.09
N LEU A 379 11.29 5.65 18.86
CA LEU A 379 11.42 4.50 17.96
C LEU A 379 12.89 4.24 17.56
N GLU A 380 13.68 5.29 17.31
CA GLU A 380 15.12 5.19 17.01
C GLU A 380 15.92 4.63 18.22
N GLU A 381 15.61 5.10 19.43
CA GLU A 381 16.21 4.63 20.68
C GLU A 381 15.89 3.14 20.95
N LYS A 382 14.62 2.74 20.78
CA LYS A 382 14.21 1.32 20.88
C LYS A 382 14.78 0.47 19.75
N ARG A 383 15.02 1.01 18.56
CA ARG A 383 15.71 0.29 17.46
C ARG A 383 17.18 0.04 17.78
N ALA A 384 17.87 1.04 18.33
CA ALA A 384 19.24 0.86 18.80
C ALA A 384 19.30 -0.25 19.86
N TRP A 385 18.33 -0.25 20.78
CA TRP A 385 18.15 -1.31 21.79
C TRP A 385 17.91 -2.70 21.17
N GLN A 386 16.95 -2.84 20.24
CA GLN A 386 16.71 -4.10 19.54
C GLN A 386 17.94 -4.59 18.75
N GLY A 387 18.72 -3.67 18.18
CA GLY A 387 19.98 -3.99 17.52
C GLY A 387 20.99 -4.62 18.49
N GLN A 388 21.13 -4.05 19.68
CA GLN A 388 21.96 -4.59 20.76
C GLN A 388 21.45 -5.97 21.23
N LEU A 389 20.14 -6.12 21.41
CA LEU A 389 19.47 -7.38 21.79
C LEU A 389 19.67 -8.49 20.73
N ARG A 390 19.59 -8.17 19.44
CA ARG A 390 19.89 -9.13 18.35
C ARG A 390 21.35 -9.55 18.34
N LEU A 391 22.26 -8.60 18.54
CA LEU A 391 23.70 -8.89 18.63
C LEU A 391 23.97 -9.82 19.82
N LEU A 392 23.34 -9.54 20.96
CA LEU A 392 23.37 -10.34 22.17
C LEU A 392 22.87 -11.77 21.93
N CYS A 393 21.70 -11.93 21.32
CA CYS A 393 21.11 -13.23 20.99
C CYS A 393 22.02 -14.03 20.04
N ARG A 394 22.67 -13.38 19.08
CA ARG A 394 23.65 -14.01 18.18
C ARG A 394 24.91 -14.46 18.93
N GLN A 395 25.42 -13.65 19.85
CA GLN A 395 26.57 -14.03 20.68
C GLN A 395 26.24 -15.24 21.58
N LEU A 396 25.05 -15.24 22.19
CA LEU A 396 24.54 -16.35 23.01
C LEU A 396 24.28 -17.64 22.22
N SER A 397 23.91 -17.52 20.95
CA SER A 397 23.67 -18.68 20.06
C SER A 397 24.97 -19.34 19.59
N ASN A 398 26.05 -18.56 19.43
CA ASN A 398 27.33 -19.03 18.88
C ASN A 398 28.30 -19.60 19.92
N ASN A 399 27.90 -19.74 21.20
CA ASN A 399 28.75 -20.18 22.32
C ASN A 399 30.07 -19.40 22.50
N LYS A 400 30.25 -18.28 21.79
CA LYS A 400 31.38 -17.36 21.94
C LYS A 400 31.04 -16.34 23.01
N ILE A 401 30.96 -16.81 24.25
CA ILE A 401 30.74 -15.93 25.40
C ILE A 401 32.12 -15.51 25.91
N SER A 402 32.54 -14.28 25.58
CA SER A 402 33.69 -13.66 26.24
C SER A 402 33.39 -13.49 27.73
N LYS A 403 34.40 -13.62 28.59
CA LYS A 403 34.25 -13.41 30.05
C LYS A 403 33.90 -11.96 30.43
N ASP A 404 34.08 -11.01 29.52
CA ASP A 404 33.86 -9.56 29.77
C ASP A 404 32.40 -9.10 29.59
N MET A 405 31.44 -10.01 29.69
CA MET A 405 30.07 -9.75 29.26
C MET A 405 29.18 -9.14 30.37
N VAL A 406 29.57 -7.95 30.83
CA VAL A 406 28.73 -7.08 31.69
C VAL A 406 27.45 -6.66 30.95
N SER A 407 27.49 -6.57 29.61
CA SER A 407 26.39 -6.00 28.81
C SER A 407 25.08 -6.81 28.78
N TRP A 408 25.11 -8.14 28.94
CA TRP A 408 23.89 -8.97 28.82
C TRP A 408 23.05 -8.92 30.09
N ARG A 409 23.72 -8.84 31.26
CA ARG A 409 23.07 -8.67 32.56
C ARG A 409 22.31 -7.35 32.58
N ASP A 410 22.96 -6.28 32.16
CA ASP A 410 22.36 -4.96 32.13
C ASP A 410 21.16 -4.92 31.19
N CYS A 411 21.27 -5.52 29.99
CA CYS A 411 20.14 -5.63 29.07
C CYS A 411 18.95 -6.42 29.64
N PHE A 412 19.23 -7.54 30.31
CA PHE A 412 18.22 -8.38 30.94
C PHE A 412 17.52 -7.64 32.09
N VAL A 413 18.29 -6.94 32.92
CA VAL A 413 17.78 -6.18 34.06
C VAL A 413 16.91 -5.02 33.59
N ILE A 414 17.39 -4.19 32.67
CA ILE A 414 16.65 -3.04 32.12
C ILE A 414 15.30 -3.48 31.55
N GLU A 415 15.29 -4.53 30.74
CA GLU A 415 14.07 -5.00 30.09
C GLU A 415 13.06 -5.59 31.10
N MET A 416 13.54 -6.34 32.10
CA MET A 416 12.66 -6.85 33.16
C MET A 416 12.14 -5.72 34.07
N GLU A 417 12.93 -4.66 34.29
CA GLU A 417 12.49 -3.45 34.99
C GLU A 417 11.40 -2.71 34.19
N ASN A 418 11.56 -2.58 32.87
CA ASN A 418 10.54 -2.01 31.98
C ASN A 418 9.23 -2.81 32.00
N GLN A 419 9.31 -4.13 32.16
CA GLN A 419 8.15 -5.01 32.34
C GLN A 419 7.56 -4.97 33.77
N GLY A 420 8.04 -4.08 34.64
CA GLY A 420 7.55 -3.92 36.01
C GLY A 420 7.92 -5.08 36.94
N CYS A 421 8.92 -5.89 36.61
CA CYS A 421 9.34 -6.99 37.48
C CYS A 421 10.04 -6.46 38.74
N SER A 422 9.72 -7.03 39.91
CA SER A 422 10.42 -6.68 41.14
C SER A 422 11.90 -7.09 41.12
N LYS A 423 12.77 -6.31 41.75
CA LYS A 423 14.22 -6.62 41.88
C LYS A 423 14.51 -8.05 42.34
N LYS A 424 13.69 -8.57 43.27
CA LYS A 424 13.81 -9.95 43.78
C LYS A 424 13.47 -11.01 42.74
N ARG A 425 12.56 -10.73 41.79
CA ARG A 425 12.24 -11.61 40.65
C ARG A 425 13.33 -11.53 39.58
N ILE A 426 13.80 -10.32 39.28
CA ILE A 426 14.91 -10.09 38.34
C ILE A 426 16.14 -10.88 38.77
N GLN A 427 16.59 -10.71 40.02
CA GLN A 427 17.78 -11.39 40.53
C GLN A 427 17.63 -12.92 40.53
N ARG A 428 16.45 -13.45 40.90
CA ARG A 428 16.20 -14.90 40.86
C ARG A 428 16.29 -15.46 39.45
N THR A 429 15.71 -14.75 38.48
CA THR A 429 15.68 -15.17 37.08
C THR A 429 17.07 -15.05 36.44
N LEU A 430 17.80 -13.98 36.76
CA LEU A 430 19.19 -13.78 36.34
C LEU A 430 20.09 -14.91 36.86
N ASN A 431 20.01 -15.22 38.15
CA ASN A 431 20.78 -16.30 38.78
C ASN A 431 20.44 -17.68 38.17
N ALA A 432 19.19 -17.91 37.77
CA ALA A 432 18.78 -19.15 37.10
C ALA A 432 19.34 -19.21 35.66
N ALA A 433 19.23 -18.13 34.90
CA ALA A 433 19.79 -17.99 33.55
C ALA A 433 21.33 -18.01 33.53
N GLU A 434 21.99 -17.78 34.66
CA GLU A 434 23.45 -17.91 34.79
C GLU A 434 23.92 -19.33 35.00
N LYS A 435 23.11 -20.13 35.70
CA LYS A 435 23.41 -21.52 35.98
C LYS A 435 23.02 -22.44 34.82
N ASP A 436 22.11 -22.00 33.95
CA ASP A 436 21.59 -22.79 32.83
C ASP A 436 21.61 -21.99 31.52
N LEU A 437 22.43 -22.48 30.58
CA LEU A 437 22.66 -21.89 29.27
C LEU A 437 21.44 -22.04 28.33
N VAL A 438 20.61 -23.06 28.54
CA VAL A 438 19.34 -23.27 27.82
C VAL A 438 18.30 -22.26 28.28
N LEU A 439 18.13 -22.09 29.59
CA LEU A 439 17.26 -21.06 30.15
C LEU A 439 17.68 -19.66 29.71
N ARG A 440 18.99 -19.35 29.67
CA ARG A 440 19.51 -18.09 29.13
C ARG A 440 19.04 -17.82 27.70
N ARG A 441 19.07 -18.83 26.83
CA ARG A 441 18.61 -18.72 25.44
C ARG A 441 17.09 -18.54 25.35
N ILE A 442 16.32 -19.23 26.20
CA ILE A 442 14.86 -19.09 26.27
C ILE A 442 14.51 -17.66 26.67
N TYR A 443 15.12 -17.13 27.72
CA TYR A 443 14.87 -15.77 28.19
C TYR A 443 15.30 -14.72 27.16
N ALA A 444 16.44 -14.87 26.49
CA ALA A 444 16.85 -13.96 25.43
C ALA A 444 15.83 -13.91 24.27
N LYS A 445 15.23 -15.05 23.92
CA LYS A 445 14.15 -15.12 22.91
C LYS A 445 12.85 -14.47 23.41
N GLN A 446 12.50 -14.64 24.68
CA GLN A 446 11.31 -14.02 25.28
C GLN A 446 11.45 -12.49 25.35
N LEU A 447 12.62 -11.98 25.72
CA LEU A 447 12.92 -10.54 25.74
C LEU A 447 12.84 -9.93 24.33
N MET A 448 13.36 -10.64 23.33
CA MET A 448 13.21 -10.25 21.91
C MET A 448 11.74 -10.17 21.47
N PHE A 449 10.88 -11.03 22.01
CA PHE A 449 9.45 -11.06 21.67
C PHE A 449 8.69 -9.93 22.37
N ALA A 450 8.94 -9.70 23.66
CA ALA A 450 8.34 -8.60 24.43
C ALA A 450 8.72 -7.23 23.85
N SER A 451 10.02 -7.00 23.60
CA SER A 451 10.50 -5.77 22.95
C SER A 451 9.95 -5.56 21.54
N TYR A 452 9.54 -6.64 20.86
CA TYR A 452 8.87 -6.55 19.56
C TYR A 452 7.39 -6.18 19.70
N GLN A 453 6.68 -6.66 20.73
CA GLN A 453 5.31 -6.26 21.02
C GLN A 453 5.22 -4.78 21.40
N ASP A 454 6.09 -4.30 22.29
CA ASP A 454 6.16 -2.88 22.68
C ASP A 454 6.45 -1.97 21.46
N PHE A 455 7.24 -2.45 20.50
CA PHE A 455 7.50 -1.76 19.25
C PHE A 455 6.24 -1.67 18.36
N LEU A 456 5.42 -2.73 18.33
CA LEU A 456 4.17 -2.73 17.56
C LEU A 456 3.13 -1.81 18.19
N GLU A 457 3.02 -1.80 19.53
CA GLU A 457 2.09 -0.92 20.26
C GLU A 457 2.41 0.56 20.02
N GLU A 458 3.68 0.96 20.11
CA GLU A 458 4.06 2.36 19.86
C GLU A 458 3.93 2.74 18.37
N ALA A 459 4.15 1.79 17.45
CA ALA A 459 3.83 1.99 16.04
C ALA A 459 2.33 2.17 15.81
N HIS A 460 1.46 1.49 16.58
CA HIS A 460 0.02 1.69 16.56
C HIS A 460 -0.36 3.06 17.13
N GLU A 461 0.20 3.49 18.26
CA GLU A 461 -0.03 4.83 18.82
C GLU A 461 0.33 5.95 17.82
N ILE A 462 1.45 5.78 17.10
CA ILE A 462 1.84 6.69 16.02
C ILE A 462 0.80 6.68 14.90
N CYS A 463 0.25 5.52 14.54
CA CYS A 463 -0.80 5.42 13.51
C CYS A 463 -2.10 6.09 13.97
N ASP A 464 -2.50 5.91 15.23
CA ASP A 464 -3.75 6.49 15.75
C ASP A 464 -3.65 8.00 15.93
N ALA A 465 -2.55 8.52 16.48
CA ALA A 465 -2.29 9.97 16.54
C ALA A 465 -2.30 10.64 15.15
N ARG A 466 -1.93 9.89 14.10
CA ARG A 466 -1.99 10.36 12.72
C ARG A 466 -3.40 10.31 12.13
N LYS A 467 -4.18 9.27 12.42
CA LYS A 467 -5.61 9.23 12.06
C LYS A 467 -6.36 10.41 12.66
N GLU A 468 -6.10 10.73 13.93
CA GLU A 468 -6.68 11.90 14.59
C GLU A 468 -6.29 13.22 13.89
N SER A 469 -5.02 13.36 13.49
CA SER A 469 -4.55 14.52 12.71
C SER A 469 -5.25 14.63 11.35
N ASP A 470 -5.47 13.50 10.67
CA ASP A 470 -6.14 13.44 9.38
C ASP A 470 -7.63 13.82 9.49
N GLU A 471 -8.33 13.32 10.52
CA GLU A 471 -9.71 13.71 10.79
C GLU A 471 -9.83 15.19 11.16
N ALA A 472 -8.92 15.73 11.99
CA ALA A 472 -8.87 17.16 12.29
C ALA A 472 -8.67 18.01 11.03
N LEU A 473 -7.80 17.59 10.10
CA LEU A 473 -7.58 18.26 8.83
C LEU A 473 -8.81 18.19 7.91
N LYS A 474 -9.52 17.05 7.89
CA LYS A 474 -10.78 16.91 7.15
C LYS A 474 -11.85 17.85 7.71
N ASP A 475 -11.95 17.96 9.03
CA ASP A 475 -12.90 18.85 9.69
C ASP A 475 -12.59 20.32 9.46
N GLU A 476 -11.32 20.70 9.48
CA GLU A 476 -10.89 22.06 9.13
C GLU A 476 -11.20 22.38 7.66
N LYS A 477 -10.96 21.45 6.73
CA LYS A 477 -11.36 21.61 5.33
C LYS A 477 -12.87 21.70 5.14
N ARG A 478 -13.65 20.91 5.90
CA ARG A 478 -15.11 21.03 5.93
C ARG A 478 -15.51 22.43 6.40
N LYS A 479 -14.88 22.97 7.44
CA LYS A 479 -15.11 24.34 7.91
C LYS A 479 -14.77 25.39 6.85
N ASP A 480 -13.59 25.32 6.22
CA ASP A 480 -13.19 26.25 5.15
C ASP A 480 -14.14 26.18 3.94
N PHE A 481 -14.59 24.97 3.57
CA PHE A 481 -15.62 24.78 2.54
C PHE A 481 -16.93 25.48 2.91
N TYR A 482 -17.46 25.25 4.12
CA TYR A 482 -18.69 25.90 4.58
C TYR A 482 -18.56 27.42 4.73
N GLU A 483 -17.38 27.92 5.09
CA GLU A 483 -17.12 29.37 5.11
C GLU A 483 -17.14 29.97 3.72
N LYS A 484 -16.50 29.32 2.74
CA LYS A 484 -16.54 29.75 1.33
C LYS A 484 -17.96 29.72 0.78
N GLU A 485 -18.72 28.67 1.08
CA GLU A 485 -20.12 28.55 0.70
C GLU A 485 -20.99 29.64 1.34
N ARG A 486 -20.79 29.95 2.63
CA ARG A 486 -21.46 31.09 3.29
C ARG A 486 -21.12 32.42 2.63
N ARG A 487 -19.86 32.67 2.29
CA ARG A 487 -19.46 33.91 1.59
C ARG A 487 -20.13 34.01 0.22
N ALA A 488 -20.11 32.93 -0.57
CA ALA A 488 -20.78 32.89 -1.86
C ALA A 488 -22.28 33.15 -1.74
N ASN A 489 -22.95 32.54 -0.75
CA ASN A 489 -24.37 32.79 -0.47
C ASN A 489 -24.65 34.23 -0.04
N PHE A 490 -23.75 34.85 0.75
CA PHE A 490 -23.88 36.24 1.14
C PHE A 490 -23.70 37.20 -0.06
N GLU A 491 -22.70 36.94 -0.91
CA GLU A 491 -22.48 37.69 -2.15
C GLU A 491 -23.69 37.57 -3.08
N TRP A 492 -24.22 36.36 -3.28
CA TRP A 492 -25.42 36.11 -4.07
C TRP A 492 -26.62 36.92 -3.57
N LYS A 493 -26.93 36.87 -2.26
CA LYS A 493 -28.01 37.68 -1.66
C LYS A 493 -27.78 39.18 -1.87
N THR A 494 -26.54 39.64 -1.80
CA THR A 494 -26.18 41.04 -2.04
C THR A 494 -26.47 41.44 -3.49
N TYR A 495 -26.07 40.61 -4.45
CA TYR A 495 -26.39 40.81 -5.88
C TYR A 495 -27.89 40.82 -6.13
N GLU A 496 -28.64 39.89 -5.54
CA GLU A 496 -30.09 39.82 -5.68
C GLU A 496 -30.78 41.10 -5.17
N ILE A 497 -30.35 41.63 -4.02
CA ILE A 497 -30.86 42.90 -3.48
C ILE A 497 -30.53 44.07 -4.42
N CYS A 498 -29.32 44.12 -4.97
CA CYS A 498 -28.90 45.15 -5.93
C CYS A 498 -29.74 45.10 -7.21
N ILE A 499 -29.99 43.90 -7.76
CA ILE A 499 -30.84 43.70 -8.94
C ILE A 499 -32.28 44.14 -8.64
N LYS A 500 -32.86 43.71 -7.51
CA LYS A 500 -34.21 44.12 -7.09
C LYS A 500 -34.33 45.65 -6.94
N ARG A 501 -33.31 46.33 -6.40
CA ARG A 501 -33.27 47.80 -6.31
C ARG A 501 -33.17 48.46 -7.68
N LEU A 502 -32.37 47.91 -8.60
CA LEU A 502 -32.22 48.43 -9.96
C LEU A 502 -33.54 48.31 -10.73
N LEU A 503 -34.20 47.15 -10.67
CA LEU A 503 -35.49 46.91 -11.31
C LEU A 503 -36.55 47.90 -10.81
N ARG A 504 -36.65 48.09 -9.48
CA ARG A 504 -37.57 49.08 -8.88
C ARG A 504 -37.33 50.50 -9.40
N ARG A 505 -36.05 50.91 -9.57
CA ARG A 505 -35.71 52.23 -10.13
C ARG A 505 -36.08 52.36 -11.61
N LEU A 506 -35.91 51.29 -12.38
CA LEU A 506 -36.29 51.25 -13.79
C LEU A 506 -37.82 51.35 -13.97
N GLU A 507 -38.58 50.64 -13.14
CA GLU A 507 -40.04 50.74 -13.11
C GLU A 507 -40.52 52.14 -12.73
N GLN A 508 -39.95 52.75 -11.69
CA GLN A 508 -40.24 54.14 -11.31
C GLN A 508 -39.96 55.14 -12.44
N ARG A 509 -38.84 54.97 -13.15
CA ARG A 509 -38.49 55.79 -14.33
C ARG A 509 -39.46 55.58 -15.50
N ARG A 510 -39.96 54.36 -15.68
CA ARG A 510 -40.95 54.04 -16.71
C ARG A 510 -42.29 54.73 -16.39
N CYS A 511 -42.72 54.69 -15.14
CA CYS A 511 -43.96 55.35 -14.69
C CYS A 511 -43.88 56.88 -14.82
N THR A 512 -42.75 57.49 -14.44
CA THR A 512 -42.54 58.95 -14.58
C THR A 512 -42.47 59.40 -16.04
N LYS A 513 -41.85 58.61 -16.92
CA LYS A 513 -41.89 58.90 -18.36
C LYS A 513 -43.29 58.77 -18.94
N ALA A 514 -44.08 57.77 -18.54
CA ALA A 514 -45.45 57.61 -19.00
C ALA A 514 -46.32 58.82 -18.62
N THR A 515 -46.22 59.30 -17.37
CA THR A 515 -46.95 60.51 -16.92
C THR A 515 -46.50 61.78 -17.63
N GLN A 516 -45.20 61.94 -17.92
CA GLN A 516 -44.72 63.07 -18.73
C GLN A 516 -45.21 62.99 -20.19
N THR A 517 -45.35 61.79 -20.73
CA THR A 517 -45.84 61.62 -22.10
C THR A 517 -47.34 61.91 -22.16
N GLU A 518 -48.14 61.46 -21.20
CA GLU A 518 -49.56 61.80 -21.13
C GLU A 518 -49.82 63.31 -20.95
N ALA A 519 -48.99 64.01 -20.18
CA ALA A 519 -49.08 65.46 -20.03
C ALA A 519 -48.81 66.21 -21.35
N VAL A 520 -47.93 65.70 -22.21
CA VAL A 520 -47.63 66.30 -23.53
C VAL A 520 -48.73 66.03 -24.58
N TRP A 521 -49.63 65.07 -24.33
CA TRP A 521 -50.75 64.78 -25.23
C TRP A 521 -52.06 65.47 -24.80
N GLN A 522 -52.08 66.15 -23.65
CA GLN A 522 -53.23 66.91 -23.13
C GLN A 522 -53.10 68.44 -23.33
N ASP A 523 -51.93 68.92 -23.72
CA ASP A 523 -51.70 70.26 -24.29
C ASP A 523 -51.71 70.18 -25.82
#